data_AF-A0A2X0SQR9-F1
#
_entry.id   AF-A0A2X0SQR9-F1
#
_cell.length_a   1.000
_cell.length_b   1.000
_cell.length_c   1.000
_cell.angle_alpha   90.00
_cell.angle_beta   90.00
_cell.angle_gamma   90.00
#
_symmetry.space_group_name_H-M   'P 1'
#
loop_
_entity.id
_entity.type
_entity.pdbx_description
1 polymer ?
#
loop_
_entity_poly.entity_id
_entity_poly.type
_entity_poly.pdbx_seq_one_letter_code
_entity_poly.pdbx_strand_id
1 'polypeptide(L)'
;MNYNQYEHYSYKGGRREEQVESYRNPLITVKELREITDTVSLYQTFKDFDSYVLKNSLKEINAYTSFNVTYEKVKKGRSIDSIVFQIEKKRQADDNSYKIEDQAYIEGKKAKEETEKDLYTEAMQSRYTTLLLENMLLSPFEMQDIKLMSGLQAHVYPLYDELKDLRGLNGVKDHLSYVSSKREEYSKRNVAKYLKKAIEQYLPTVKRQEL
;
A
#
# COMPACT_ATOMS: atom_id res chain seq x y z
N MET A 1 0.27 -27.82 -8.38
CA MET A 1 -0.38 -28.18 -9.66
C MET A 1 -1.01 -26.92 -10.23
N ASN A 2 -0.70 -26.52 -11.46
CA ASN A 2 -1.39 -25.38 -12.10
C ASN A 2 -2.67 -25.90 -12.72
N TYR A 3 -3.82 -25.58 -12.10
CA TYR A 3 -5.15 -25.93 -12.63
C TYR A 3 -5.58 -25.01 -13.78
N ASN A 4 -4.90 -23.88 -13.96
CA ASN A 4 -5.15 -22.93 -15.04
C ASN A 4 -4.23 -23.24 -16.25
N GLN A 5 -4.84 -23.56 -17.39
CA GLN A 5 -4.12 -23.84 -18.65
C GLN A 5 -3.34 -22.60 -19.15
N TYR A 6 -3.89 -21.39 -18.98
CA TYR A 6 -3.21 -20.15 -19.37
C TYR A 6 -1.89 -19.99 -18.62
N GLU A 7 -1.91 -20.05 -17.29
CA GLU A 7 -0.70 -19.91 -16.46
C GLU A 7 0.28 -21.04 -16.72
N HIS A 8 -0.20 -22.28 -16.90
CA HIS A 8 0.68 -23.43 -17.17
C HIS A 8 1.51 -23.24 -18.44
N TYR A 9 0.88 -22.89 -19.57
CA TYR A 9 1.56 -22.76 -20.86
C TYR A 9 2.27 -21.42 -21.02
N SER A 10 1.86 -20.37 -20.30
CA SER A 10 2.55 -19.09 -20.23
C SER A 10 3.95 -19.23 -19.63
N TYR A 11 4.12 -20.02 -18.56
CA TYR A 11 5.42 -20.19 -17.90
C TYR A 11 6.29 -21.32 -18.49
N LYS A 12 5.70 -22.42 -18.98
CA LYS A 12 6.46 -23.60 -19.43
C LYS A 12 6.76 -23.63 -20.94
N GLY A 13 6.11 -22.81 -21.75
CA GLY A 13 6.21 -22.85 -23.22
C GLY A 13 5.55 -24.09 -23.84
N GLY A 14 5.64 -24.23 -25.18
CA GLY A 14 5.15 -25.40 -25.93
C GLY A 14 3.86 -25.24 -26.74
N ARG A 15 3.27 -24.03 -26.79
CA ARG A 15 2.15 -23.68 -27.68
C ARG A 15 2.40 -22.35 -28.39
N ARG A 16 1.71 -22.11 -29.51
CA ARG A 16 1.75 -20.81 -30.21
C ARG A 16 1.13 -19.72 -29.35
N GLU A 17 1.65 -18.49 -29.41
CA GLU A 17 1.18 -17.35 -28.60
C GLU A 17 -0.33 -17.10 -28.76
N GLU A 18 -0.86 -17.17 -29.98
CA GLU A 18 -2.30 -17.05 -30.27
C GLU A 18 -3.14 -18.10 -29.52
N GLN A 19 -2.62 -19.32 -29.40
CA GLN A 19 -3.28 -20.41 -28.71
C GLN A 19 -3.24 -20.20 -27.20
N VAL A 20 -2.13 -19.70 -26.66
CA VAL A 20 -2.00 -19.36 -25.24
C VAL A 20 -2.98 -18.24 -24.89
N GLU A 21 -3.09 -17.21 -25.72
CA GLU A 21 -3.99 -16.08 -25.46
C GLU A 21 -5.48 -16.47 -25.52
N SER A 22 -5.84 -17.47 -26.36
CA SER A 22 -7.20 -18.03 -26.37
C SER A 22 -7.60 -18.70 -25.04
N TYR A 23 -6.64 -19.15 -24.23
CA TYR A 23 -6.91 -19.69 -22.89
C TYR A 23 -7.16 -18.62 -21.85
N ARG A 24 -6.79 -17.36 -22.12
CA ARG A 24 -7.07 -16.24 -21.21
C ARG A 24 -8.57 -15.96 -21.14
N ASN A 25 -9.21 -15.92 -22.30
CA ASN A 25 -10.62 -15.58 -22.47
C ASN A 25 -11.30 -16.63 -23.37
N PRO A 26 -11.77 -17.76 -22.81
CA PRO A 26 -12.25 -18.87 -23.60
C PRO A 26 -13.56 -18.51 -24.32
N LEU A 27 -13.66 -18.95 -25.58
CA LEU A 27 -14.89 -18.93 -26.37
C LEU A 27 -15.51 -20.33 -26.35
N ILE A 28 -16.74 -20.43 -25.85
CA ILE A 28 -17.47 -21.70 -25.73
C ILE A 28 -18.83 -21.56 -26.41
N THR A 29 -19.22 -22.56 -27.21
CA THR A 29 -20.53 -22.54 -27.88
C THR A 29 -21.66 -22.74 -26.87
N VAL A 30 -22.85 -22.22 -27.15
CA VAL A 30 -24.03 -22.41 -26.27
C VAL A 30 -24.40 -23.90 -26.17
N LYS A 31 -24.18 -24.67 -27.25
CA LYS A 31 -24.42 -26.11 -27.27
C LYS A 31 -23.50 -26.83 -26.27
N GLU A 32 -22.20 -26.58 -26.38
CA GLU A 32 -21.19 -27.15 -25.49
C GLU A 32 -21.41 -26.73 -24.04
N LEU A 33 -21.73 -25.45 -23.78
CA LEU A 33 -22.07 -24.98 -22.44
C LEU A 33 -23.24 -25.74 -21.83
N ARG A 34 -24.26 -26.07 -22.61
CA ARG A 34 -25.42 -26.85 -22.13
C ARG A 34 -25.07 -28.31 -21.84
N GLU A 35 -24.17 -28.89 -22.63
CA GLU A 35 -23.68 -30.26 -22.40
C GLU A 35 -22.86 -30.32 -21.10
N ILE A 36 -21.92 -29.39 -20.90
CA ILE A 36 -21.05 -29.42 -19.71
C ILE A 36 -21.75 -29.04 -18.41
N THR A 37 -22.82 -28.24 -18.46
CA THR A 37 -23.62 -27.90 -17.27
C THR A 37 -24.83 -28.82 -17.08
N ASP A 38 -24.98 -29.84 -17.92
CA ASP A 38 -26.13 -30.77 -17.92
C ASP A 38 -27.50 -30.07 -17.98
N THR A 39 -27.62 -29.08 -18.87
CA THR A 39 -28.84 -28.27 -19.07
C THR A 39 -29.39 -28.35 -20.50
N VAL A 40 -29.11 -29.44 -21.21
CA VAL A 40 -29.55 -29.63 -22.61
C VAL A 40 -31.08 -29.61 -22.72
N SER A 41 -31.78 -30.26 -21.80
CA SER A 41 -33.25 -30.32 -21.76
C SER A 41 -33.90 -29.19 -20.96
N LEU A 42 -33.11 -28.43 -20.19
CA LEU A 42 -33.56 -27.38 -19.29
C LEU A 42 -33.33 -25.99 -19.90
N TYR A 43 -34.08 -24.99 -19.42
CA TYR A 43 -33.91 -23.60 -19.83
C TYR A 43 -33.85 -23.43 -21.36
N GLN A 44 -34.88 -23.91 -22.06
CA GLN A 44 -34.87 -24.07 -23.53
C GLN A 44 -34.58 -22.75 -24.26
N THR A 45 -35.05 -21.63 -23.71
CA THR A 45 -34.70 -20.31 -24.26
C THR A 45 -33.34 -19.85 -23.75
N PHE A 46 -32.58 -19.13 -24.59
CA PHE A 46 -31.33 -18.54 -24.13
C PHE A 46 -31.54 -17.58 -22.96
N LYS A 47 -32.67 -16.85 -22.91
CA LYS A 47 -32.98 -15.93 -21.81
C LYS A 47 -33.02 -16.64 -20.46
N ASP A 48 -33.63 -17.82 -20.42
CA ASP A 48 -33.72 -18.61 -19.18
C ASP A 48 -32.34 -19.17 -18.82
N PHE A 49 -31.60 -19.69 -19.81
CA PHE A 49 -30.25 -20.18 -19.60
C PHE A 49 -29.31 -19.07 -19.08
N ASP A 50 -29.41 -17.87 -19.64
CA ASP A 50 -28.67 -16.68 -19.22
C ASP A 50 -28.97 -16.30 -17.76
N SER A 51 -30.22 -16.42 -17.35
CA SER A 51 -30.67 -15.96 -16.02
C SER A 51 -30.39 -16.99 -14.93
N TYR A 52 -30.73 -18.25 -15.18
CA TYR A 52 -30.65 -19.31 -14.16
C TYR A 52 -29.30 -20.01 -14.10
N VAL A 53 -28.57 -20.07 -15.22
CA VAL A 53 -27.27 -20.74 -15.28
C VAL A 53 -26.17 -19.68 -15.27
N LEU A 54 -26.00 -18.91 -16.35
CA LEU A 54 -24.83 -18.04 -16.52
C LEU A 54 -24.72 -16.97 -15.43
N LYS A 55 -25.74 -16.11 -15.28
CA LYS A 55 -25.69 -15.01 -14.30
C LYS A 55 -25.59 -15.52 -12.87
N ASN A 56 -26.29 -16.60 -12.55
CA ASN A 56 -26.30 -17.15 -11.20
C ASN A 56 -24.92 -17.75 -10.85
N SER A 57 -24.34 -18.56 -11.74
CA SER A 57 -23.00 -19.13 -11.57
C SER A 57 -21.93 -18.05 -11.50
N LEU A 58 -21.98 -17.02 -12.36
CA LEU A 58 -21.00 -15.94 -12.32
C LEU A 58 -21.13 -15.10 -11.04
N LYS A 59 -22.34 -14.91 -10.51
CA LYS A 59 -22.53 -14.23 -9.22
C LYS A 59 -21.85 -15.00 -8.09
N GLU A 60 -21.96 -16.32 -8.07
CA GLU A 60 -21.31 -17.18 -7.09
C GLU A 60 -19.78 -17.16 -7.25
N ILE A 61 -19.27 -17.34 -8.47
CA ILE A 61 -17.83 -17.30 -8.76
C ILE A 61 -17.23 -15.95 -8.35
N ASN A 62 -17.89 -14.85 -8.71
CA ASN A 62 -17.43 -13.50 -8.39
C ASN A 62 -17.55 -13.19 -6.90
N ALA A 63 -18.40 -13.88 -6.14
CA ALA A 63 -18.51 -13.67 -4.69
C ALA A 63 -17.48 -14.51 -3.92
N TYR A 64 -17.28 -15.77 -4.31
CA TYR A 64 -16.62 -16.77 -3.46
C TYR A 64 -15.29 -17.30 -4.01
N THR A 65 -14.79 -16.75 -5.13
CA THR A 65 -13.46 -17.09 -5.66
C THR A 65 -12.58 -15.86 -5.82
N SER A 66 -11.29 -16.07 -6.10
CA SER A 66 -10.33 -15.00 -6.40
C SER A 66 -10.45 -14.45 -7.83
N PHE A 67 -11.49 -14.82 -8.57
CA PHE A 67 -11.70 -14.38 -9.96
C PHE A 67 -12.89 -13.42 -10.07
N ASN A 68 -12.74 -12.48 -10.99
CA ASN A 68 -13.83 -11.72 -11.59
C ASN A 68 -14.06 -12.30 -12.99
N VAL A 69 -15.27 -12.74 -13.25
CA VAL A 69 -15.69 -13.38 -14.48
C VAL A 69 -16.88 -12.60 -15.04
N THR A 70 -16.74 -12.16 -16.28
CA THR A 70 -17.80 -11.57 -17.10
C THR A 70 -17.88 -12.31 -18.44
N TYR A 71 -18.90 -12.03 -19.24
CA TYR A 71 -19.09 -12.70 -20.51
C TYR A 71 -19.75 -11.82 -21.55
N GLU A 72 -19.40 -12.07 -22.81
CA GLU A 72 -19.97 -11.44 -23.99
C GLU A 72 -20.65 -12.47 -24.89
N LYS A 73 -21.75 -12.05 -25.53
CA LYS A 73 -22.60 -12.92 -26.36
C LYS A 73 -22.21 -12.73 -27.83
N VAL A 74 -21.79 -13.81 -28.46
CA VAL A 74 -21.49 -13.84 -29.90
C VAL A 74 -22.73 -14.33 -30.65
N LYS A 75 -23.25 -13.50 -31.55
CA LYS A 75 -24.44 -13.81 -32.35
C LYS A 75 -24.07 -14.42 -33.70
N LYS A 76 -24.91 -15.35 -34.15
CA LYS A 76 -24.93 -15.83 -35.53
C LYS A 76 -26.34 -15.61 -36.08
N GLY A 77 -26.52 -14.51 -36.80
CA GLY A 77 -27.84 -14.02 -37.17
C GLY A 77 -28.63 -13.56 -35.95
N ARG A 78 -29.85 -14.09 -35.76
CA ARG A 78 -30.74 -13.73 -34.64
C ARG A 78 -30.46 -14.51 -33.36
N SER A 79 -29.72 -15.61 -33.45
CA SER A 79 -29.44 -16.51 -32.34
C SER A 79 -28.07 -16.21 -31.73
N ILE A 80 -27.93 -16.50 -30.44
CA ILE A 80 -26.64 -16.47 -29.75
C ILE A 80 -25.99 -17.83 -29.97
N ASP A 81 -24.82 -17.81 -30.59
CA ASP A 81 -24.09 -19.00 -31.01
C ASP A 81 -23.07 -19.42 -29.95
N SER A 82 -22.31 -18.44 -29.45
CA SER A 82 -21.20 -18.66 -28.56
C SER A 82 -21.10 -17.57 -27.49
N ILE A 83 -20.36 -17.87 -26.42
CA ILE A 83 -20.07 -16.96 -25.32
C ILE A 83 -18.56 -16.84 -25.14
N VAL A 84 -18.07 -15.61 -25.03
CA VAL A 84 -16.68 -15.32 -24.69
C VAL A 84 -16.64 -14.93 -23.23
N PHE A 85 -15.89 -15.68 -22.41
CA PHE A 85 -15.68 -15.33 -21.01
C PHE A 85 -14.47 -14.42 -20.87
N GLN A 86 -14.61 -13.37 -20.06
CA GLN A 86 -13.53 -12.50 -19.63
C GLN A 86 -13.21 -12.85 -18.19
N ILE A 87 -12.01 -13.38 -17.95
CA ILE A 87 -11.62 -13.87 -16.62
C ILE A 87 -10.42 -13.06 -16.15
N GLU A 88 -10.61 -12.32 -15.06
CA GLU A 88 -9.58 -11.54 -14.41
C GLU A 88 -9.36 -12.03 -12.99
N LYS A 89 -8.10 -12.11 -12.57
CA LYS A 89 -7.78 -12.41 -11.16
C LYS A 89 -7.97 -11.13 -10.35
N LYS A 90 -8.75 -11.20 -9.28
CA LYS A 90 -8.88 -10.09 -8.33
C LYS A 90 -7.50 -9.72 -7.81
N ARG A 91 -7.21 -8.41 -7.71
CA ARG A 91 -6.03 -7.94 -6.98
C ARG A 91 -6.22 -8.32 -5.52
N GLN A 92 -5.58 -9.42 -5.12
CA GLN A 92 -5.35 -9.67 -3.70
C GLN A 92 -4.27 -8.67 -3.26
N ALA A 93 -4.49 -7.97 -2.15
CA ALA A 93 -3.35 -7.40 -1.44
C ALA A 93 -2.38 -8.55 -1.18
N ASP A 94 -1.08 -8.35 -1.41
CA ASP A 94 -0.09 -9.41 -1.19
C ASP A 94 -0.38 -10.08 0.15
N ASP A 95 -0.69 -11.37 0.10
CA ASP A 95 -0.96 -12.15 1.30
C ASP A 95 0.36 -12.22 2.07
N ASN A 96 0.58 -11.27 2.97
CA ASN A 96 1.78 -11.18 3.79
C ASN A 96 1.79 -12.26 4.89
N SER A 97 0.88 -13.25 4.85
CA SER A 97 0.80 -14.36 5.81
C SER A 97 2.13 -15.12 5.92
N TYR A 98 2.89 -15.28 4.83
CA TYR A 98 4.22 -15.91 4.86
C TYR A 98 5.28 -15.11 5.64
N LYS A 99 5.05 -13.82 5.94
CA LYS A 99 5.95 -13.00 6.76
C LYS A 99 5.70 -13.18 8.26
N ILE A 100 4.64 -13.88 8.66
CA ILE A 100 4.26 -14.05 10.08
C ILE A 100 5.15 -15.10 10.76
N GLU A 101 5.71 -16.06 10.01
CA GLU A 101 6.59 -17.13 10.53
C GLU A 101 8.07 -16.96 10.12
N ASP A 102 8.43 -15.87 9.42
CA ASP A 102 9.82 -15.60 9.07
C ASP A 102 10.57 -15.03 10.30
N GLN A 103 11.42 -15.86 10.90
CA GLN A 103 12.24 -15.52 12.07
C GLN A 103 13.07 -14.24 11.83
N ALA A 104 13.59 -14.04 10.62
CA ALA A 104 14.37 -12.84 10.29
C ALA A 104 13.51 -11.57 10.28
N TYR A 105 12.25 -11.68 9.88
CA TYR A 105 11.29 -10.58 9.94
C TYR A 105 10.89 -10.24 11.39
N ILE A 106 10.68 -11.25 12.23
CA ILE A 106 10.35 -11.05 13.66
C ILE A 106 11.54 -10.40 14.39
N GLU A 107 12.75 -10.90 14.17
CA GLU A 107 13.98 -10.34 14.75
C GLU A 107 14.23 -8.92 14.26
N GLY A 108 14.06 -8.66 12.95
CA GLY A 108 14.18 -7.32 12.38
C GLY A 108 13.14 -6.35 12.95
N LYS A 109 11.91 -6.81 13.17
CA LYS A 109 10.86 -6.00 13.83
C LYS A 109 11.20 -5.72 15.29
N LYS A 110 11.67 -6.71 16.05
CA LYS A 110 12.10 -6.53 17.45
C LYS A 110 13.28 -5.56 17.56
N ALA A 111 14.30 -5.71 16.72
CA ALA A 111 15.44 -4.80 16.69
C ALA A 111 15.02 -3.37 16.35
N LYS A 112 14.06 -3.19 15.43
CA LYS A 112 13.49 -1.88 15.14
C LYS A 112 12.72 -1.29 16.32
N GLU A 113 11.93 -2.10 17.03
CA GLU A 113 11.20 -1.65 18.23
C GLU A 113 12.14 -1.31 19.39
N GLU A 114 13.25 -2.04 19.54
CA GLU A 114 14.29 -1.77 20.53
C GLU A 114 15.03 -0.46 20.23
N THR A 115 15.48 -0.28 18.98
CA THR A 115 16.10 0.98 18.55
C THR A 115 15.15 2.18 18.66
N GLU A 116 13.86 2.02 18.37
CA GLU A 116 12.86 3.08 18.60
C GLU A 116 12.73 3.45 20.09
N LYS A 117 12.86 2.50 21.02
CA LYS A 117 12.84 2.74 22.47
C LYS A 117 14.10 3.43 22.98
N ASP A 118 15.27 3.07 22.44
CA ASP A 118 16.53 3.72 22.80
C ASP A 118 16.50 5.19 22.36
N LEU A 119 16.13 5.43 21.10
CA LEU A 119 15.97 6.79 20.55
C LEU A 119 14.93 7.61 21.33
N TYR A 120 13.82 7.00 21.75
CA TYR A 120 12.84 7.65 22.61
C TYR A 120 13.46 8.10 23.94
N THR A 121 14.24 7.23 24.58
CA THR A 121 14.89 7.52 25.86
C THR A 121 15.91 8.65 25.72
N GLU A 122 16.72 8.64 24.67
CA GLU A 122 17.63 9.74 24.34
C GLU A 122 16.88 11.05 24.07
N ALA A 123 15.77 10.98 23.31
CA ALA A 123 14.94 12.14 23.04
C ALA A 123 14.45 12.78 24.34
N MET A 124 13.99 11.98 25.30
CA MET A 124 13.49 12.47 26.58
C MET A 124 14.55 13.19 27.41
N GLN A 125 15.82 12.79 27.29
CA GLN A 125 16.95 13.39 28.00
C GLN A 125 17.54 14.60 27.25
N SER A 126 17.20 14.77 25.97
CA SER A 126 17.74 15.81 25.13
C SER A 126 17.30 17.22 25.56
N ARG A 127 18.27 18.14 25.58
CA ARG A 127 17.99 19.58 25.81
C ARG A 127 17.10 20.16 24.71
N TYR A 128 17.12 19.62 23.50
CA TYR A 128 16.26 20.06 22.41
C TYR A 128 14.78 19.80 22.71
N THR A 129 14.45 18.68 23.34
CA THR A 129 13.07 18.42 23.81
C THR A 129 12.61 19.51 24.77
N THR A 130 13.47 19.93 25.69
CA THR A 130 13.15 21.06 26.59
C THR A 130 12.92 22.34 25.81
N LEU A 131 13.77 22.66 24.83
CA LEU A 131 13.58 23.86 24.01
C LEU A 131 12.30 23.82 23.17
N LEU A 132 11.90 22.64 22.68
CA LEU A 132 10.63 22.48 21.96
C LEU A 132 9.41 22.70 22.86
N LEU A 133 9.46 22.24 24.11
CA LEU A 133 8.43 22.52 25.12
C LEU A 133 8.37 24.02 25.45
N GLU A 134 9.53 24.65 25.72
CA GLU A 134 9.64 26.09 26.02
C GLU A 134 9.08 26.97 24.89
N ASN A 135 9.19 26.53 23.62
CA ASN A 135 8.67 27.24 22.45
C ASN A 135 7.25 26.80 22.02
N MET A 136 6.56 25.96 22.80
CA MET A 136 5.24 25.40 22.48
C MET A 136 5.20 24.68 21.11
N LEU A 137 6.34 24.13 20.69
CA LEU A 137 6.46 23.34 19.46
C LEU A 137 6.17 21.87 19.71
N LEU A 138 6.33 21.42 20.95
CA LEU A 138 5.98 20.11 21.46
C LEU A 138 5.08 20.29 22.69
N SER A 139 4.07 19.44 22.85
CA SER A 139 3.23 19.39 24.05
C SER A 139 3.61 18.23 24.98
N PRO A 140 3.35 18.33 26.29
CA PRO A 140 3.58 17.22 27.23
C PRO A 140 2.84 15.93 26.88
N PHE A 141 1.70 16.01 26.19
CA PHE A 141 0.95 14.83 25.74
C PHE A 141 1.64 14.13 24.56
N GLU A 142 2.20 14.90 23.63
CA GLU A 142 2.95 14.38 22.48
C GLU A 142 4.24 13.67 22.89
N MET A 143 4.80 13.98 24.07
CA MET A 143 5.94 13.24 24.62
C MET A 143 5.64 11.76 24.85
N GLN A 144 4.38 11.37 25.05
CA GLN A 144 4.03 9.95 25.22
C GLN A 144 4.08 9.16 23.91
N ASP A 145 4.17 9.83 22.76
CA ASP A 145 4.25 9.19 21.45
C ASP A 145 5.70 8.76 21.15
N ILE A 146 5.94 7.45 21.28
CA ILE A 146 7.25 6.83 21.04
C ILE A 146 7.78 7.13 19.65
N LYS A 147 6.92 7.07 18.62
CA LYS A 147 7.33 7.26 17.23
C LYS A 147 7.66 8.71 16.93
N LEU A 148 6.92 9.65 17.53
CA LEU A 148 7.22 11.06 17.39
C LEU A 148 8.58 11.39 18.00
N MET A 149 8.80 10.97 19.25
CA MET A 149 10.01 11.29 19.99
C MET A 149 11.25 10.61 19.42
N SER A 150 11.16 9.32 19.05
CA SER A 150 12.25 8.63 18.35
C SER A 150 12.53 9.25 16.98
N GLY A 151 11.50 9.70 16.26
CA GLY A 151 11.64 10.44 15.01
C GLY A 151 12.31 11.81 15.17
N LEU A 152 12.03 12.54 16.26
CA LEU A 152 12.71 13.78 16.60
C LEU A 152 14.21 13.53 16.87
N GLN A 153 14.52 12.53 17.70
CA GLN A 153 15.90 12.14 18.00
C GLN A 153 16.66 11.71 16.74
N ALA A 154 16.05 10.88 15.88
CA ALA A 154 16.75 10.34 14.71
C ALA A 154 16.92 11.35 13.56
N HIS A 155 16.02 12.33 13.41
CA HIS A 155 15.93 13.10 12.17
C HIS A 155 15.91 14.62 12.35
N VAL A 156 15.74 15.13 13.57
CA VAL A 156 15.69 16.57 13.84
C VAL A 156 16.85 17.00 14.73
N TYR A 157 17.10 16.28 15.82
CA TYR A 157 18.10 16.68 16.80
C TYR A 157 19.54 16.71 16.26
N PRO A 158 19.97 15.79 15.38
CA PRO A 158 21.27 15.90 14.73
C PRO A 158 21.44 17.18 13.89
N LEU A 159 20.34 17.70 13.31
CA LEU A 159 20.36 18.96 12.56
C LEU A 159 20.42 20.18 13.50
N TYR A 160 19.87 20.05 14.71
CA TYR A 160 20.07 21.06 15.75
C TYR A 160 21.46 21.01 16.38
N ASP A 161 22.08 19.84 16.49
CA ASP A 161 23.50 19.74 16.83
C ASP A 161 24.36 20.47 15.80
N GLU A 162 24.10 20.26 14.50
CA GLU A 162 24.80 20.99 13.45
C GLU A 162 24.58 22.52 13.53
N LEU A 163 23.34 22.96 13.75
CA LEU A 163 23.07 24.39 13.93
C LEU A 163 23.75 24.95 15.20
N LYS A 164 23.78 24.17 16.27
CA LYS A 164 24.44 24.53 17.53
C LYS A 164 25.95 24.65 17.34
N ASP A 165 26.56 23.79 16.53
CA ASP A 165 27.98 23.89 16.22
C ASP A 165 28.31 25.16 15.43
N LEU A 166 27.40 25.61 14.55
CA LEU A 166 27.57 26.82 13.73
C LEU A 166 27.25 28.13 14.48
N ARG A 167 26.19 28.16 15.28
CA ARG A 167 25.62 29.40 15.86
C ARG A 167 25.47 29.35 17.39
N GLY A 168 25.98 28.30 18.02
CA GLY A 168 25.77 28.02 19.44
C GLY A 168 24.31 27.65 19.77
N LEU A 169 24.06 27.35 21.04
CA LEU A 169 22.71 26.99 21.52
C LEU A 169 21.70 28.14 21.37
N ASN A 170 22.18 29.40 21.40
CA ASN A 170 21.32 30.55 21.17
C ASN A 170 20.81 30.60 19.73
N GLY A 171 21.62 30.22 18.73
CA GLY A 171 21.15 30.13 17.35
C GLY A 171 20.03 29.09 17.16
N VAL A 172 20.08 27.98 17.90
CA VAL A 172 18.99 26.99 17.92
C VAL A 172 17.73 27.59 18.56
N LYS A 173 17.85 28.30 19.68
CA LYS A 173 16.72 28.97 20.34
C LYS A 173 16.05 29.98 19.41
N ASP A 174 16.83 30.84 18.77
CA ASP A 174 16.33 31.87 17.85
C ASP A 174 15.58 31.25 16.67
N HIS A 175 16.13 30.16 16.10
CA HIS A 175 15.46 29.39 15.05
C HIS A 175 14.13 28.82 15.53
N LEU A 176 14.11 28.16 16.70
CA LEU A 176 12.88 27.57 17.24
C LEU A 176 11.80 28.62 17.53
N SER A 177 12.19 29.77 18.09
CA SER A 177 11.26 30.89 18.32
C SER A 177 10.68 31.42 17.00
N TYR A 178 11.51 31.57 15.96
CA TYR A 178 11.03 31.94 14.63
C TYR A 178 10.05 30.90 14.07
N VAL A 179 10.40 29.62 14.13
CA VAL A 179 9.56 28.50 13.64
C VAL A 179 8.22 28.44 14.38
N SER A 180 8.21 28.70 15.69
CA SER A 180 6.98 28.77 16.50
C SER A 180 6.09 29.94 16.05
N SER A 181 6.68 31.12 15.81
CA SER A 181 5.94 32.30 15.36
C SER A 181 5.31 32.15 13.96
N LYS A 182 5.87 31.28 13.11
CA LYS A 182 5.39 31.02 11.75
C LYS A 182 4.54 29.75 11.64
N ARG A 183 4.23 29.09 12.76
CA ARG A 183 3.53 27.82 12.78
C ARG A 183 2.06 27.99 12.41
N GLU A 184 1.67 27.41 11.27
CA GLU A 184 0.28 27.40 10.78
C GLU A 184 -0.51 26.19 11.30
N GLU A 185 -1.85 26.23 11.30
CA GLU A 185 -2.69 25.24 11.96
C GLU A 185 -2.54 23.81 11.40
N TYR A 186 -2.32 23.64 10.09
CA TYR A 186 -2.10 22.31 9.49
C TYR A 186 -0.76 21.68 9.91
N SER A 187 0.24 22.49 10.26
CA SER A 187 1.57 22.01 10.68
C SER A 187 1.55 21.36 12.07
N LYS A 188 0.43 21.49 12.81
CA LYS A 188 0.24 20.87 14.11
C LYS A 188 0.07 19.34 14.06
N ARG A 189 -0.29 18.78 12.90
CA ARG A 189 -0.56 17.33 12.76
C ARG A 189 0.69 16.45 12.66
N ASN A 190 1.85 17.02 12.33
CA ASN A 190 3.10 16.25 12.20
C ASN A 190 4.31 17.12 12.56
N VAL A 191 4.56 17.23 13.87
CA VAL A 191 5.59 18.11 14.45
C VAL A 191 6.99 17.76 13.96
N ALA A 192 7.38 16.47 14.01
CA ALA A 192 8.72 16.06 13.58
C ALA A 192 9.01 16.41 12.12
N LYS A 193 8.05 16.15 11.21
CA LYS A 193 8.22 16.50 9.79
C LYS A 193 8.31 18.00 9.57
N TYR A 194 7.51 18.78 10.29
CA TYR A 194 7.53 20.24 10.18
C TYR A 194 8.87 20.81 10.66
N LEU A 195 9.35 20.41 11.84
CA LEU A 195 10.61 20.86 12.41
C LEU A 195 11.79 20.47 11.53
N LYS A 196 11.83 19.22 11.05
CA LYS A 196 12.85 18.75 10.10
C LYS A 196 12.94 19.66 8.87
N LYS A 197 11.80 19.91 8.23
CA LYS A 197 11.76 20.76 7.03
C LYS A 197 12.23 22.19 7.32
N ALA A 198 11.86 22.74 8.47
CA ALA A 198 12.26 24.08 8.87
C ALA A 198 13.77 24.21 9.04
N ILE A 199 14.41 23.26 9.73
CA ILE A 199 15.86 23.29 9.97
C ILE A 199 16.66 22.97 8.69
N GLU A 200 16.20 22.03 7.87
CA GLU A 200 16.82 21.70 6.57
C GLU A 200 16.85 22.91 5.62
N GLN A 201 15.83 23.77 5.66
CA GLN A 201 15.79 25.00 4.87
C GLN A 201 16.67 26.11 5.45
N TYR A 202 16.85 26.12 6.77
CA TYR A 202 17.60 27.16 7.46
C TYR A 202 19.12 26.93 7.43
N LEU A 203 19.58 25.69 7.65
CA LEU A 203 21.00 25.33 7.72
C LEU A 203 21.83 25.82 6.52
N PRO A 204 21.40 25.66 5.24
CA PRO A 204 22.16 26.16 4.09
C PRO A 204 22.30 27.69 4.07
N THR A 205 21.35 28.41 4.66
CA THR A 205 21.42 29.87 4.76
C THR A 205 22.42 30.30 5.83
N VAL A 206 22.44 29.61 6.97
CA VAL A 206 23.42 29.83 8.04
C VAL A 206 24.84 29.57 7.53
N LYS A 207 25.08 28.44 6.88
CA LYS A 207 26.41 28.07 6.35
C LYS A 207 26.98 29.08 5.35
N ARG A 208 26.12 29.74 4.56
CA ARG A 208 26.54 30.77 3.59
C ARG A 208 26.89 32.11 4.23
N GLN A 209 26.45 32.37 5.46
CA GLN A 209 26.74 33.61 6.19
C GLN A 209 28.02 33.52 7.03
N GLU A 210 28.52 32.30 7.27
CA GLU A 210 29.77 32.02 8.00
C GLU A 210 30.96 31.78 7.04
N LEU A 211 30.75 31.88 5.72
CA LEU A 211 31.77 31.89 4.66
C LEU A 211 32.12 33.32 4.28
#